data_AF-A0A1H5EAI5-F1
#
_entry.id   AF-A0A1H5EAI5-F1
#
_cell.length_a   1.000
_cell.length_b   1.000
_cell.length_c   1.000
_cell.angle_alpha   90.00
_cell.angle_beta   90.00
_cell.angle_gamma   90.00
#
_symmetry.space_group_name_H-M   'P 1'
#
loop_
_entity.id
_entity.type
_entity.pdbx_description
1 polymer ?
#
loop_
_entity_poly.entity_id
_entity_poly.type
_entity_poly.pdbx_seq_one_letter_code
_entity_poly.pdbx_strand_id
1 'polypeptide(L)'
;MTDTPPAPRRRRPWSRRTRPGADLALAIPLFLLETAWLVLDWIYGYGLDLWAAQGDRAEIDAAALAHIGRLRVLLITALVLAVLAAVSRARWTVVAHLLVALLAGGSLMAAQQEWDHSHTPPGCVRYSANC
;
A
#
# COMPACT_ATOMS: atom_id res chain seq x y z
N MET A 1 -2.65 29.11 -56.49
CA MET A 1 -1.90 29.24 -55.22
C MET A 1 -2.96 29.43 -54.14
N THR A 2 -3.31 28.35 -53.45
CA THR A 2 -4.40 28.34 -52.45
C THR A 2 -3.78 28.00 -51.10
N ASP A 3 -3.57 29.02 -50.28
CA ASP A 3 -3.13 28.85 -48.90
C ASP A 3 -4.29 28.33 -48.06
N THR A 4 -4.19 27.07 -47.65
CA THR A 4 -5.12 26.49 -46.67
C THR A 4 -4.81 27.01 -45.27
N PRO A 5 -5.81 27.45 -44.49
CA PRO A 5 -5.60 27.90 -43.11
C PRO A 5 -5.20 26.72 -42.21
N PRO A 6 -4.33 26.93 -41.20
CA PRO A 6 -3.88 25.87 -40.32
C PRO A 6 -5.05 25.33 -39.50
N ALA A 7 -5.26 24.01 -39.54
CA ALA A 7 -6.32 23.35 -38.80
C ALA A 7 -6.22 23.64 -37.29
N PRO A 8 -7.35 23.89 -36.60
CA PRO A 8 -7.37 24.12 -35.16
C PRO A 8 -6.85 22.88 -34.45
N ARG A 9 -5.67 23.01 -33.84
CA ARG A 9 -5.02 21.96 -33.07
C ARG A 9 -5.90 21.65 -31.86
N ARG A 10 -6.77 20.64 -31.97
CA ARG A 10 -7.57 20.09 -30.86
C ARG A 10 -6.61 19.60 -29.78
N ARG A 11 -6.22 20.50 -28.86
CA ARG A 11 -5.40 20.18 -27.70
C ARG A 11 -6.25 19.34 -26.77
N ARG A 12 -6.11 18.01 -26.85
CA ARG A 12 -6.64 17.11 -25.81
C ARG A 12 -6.07 17.58 -24.46
N PRO A 13 -6.91 17.82 -23.43
CA PRO A 13 -6.44 18.35 -22.14
C PRO A 13 -5.39 17.45 -21.47
N TRP A 14 -5.40 16.17 -21.86
CA TRP A 14 -4.53 15.10 -21.38
C TRP A 14 -3.13 15.07 -22.02
N SER A 15 -2.81 15.98 -22.95
CA SER A 15 -1.51 16.02 -23.63
C SER A 15 -0.44 16.84 -22.88
N ARG A 16 -0.79 17.56 -21.82
CA ARG A 16 0.20 18.30 -21.02
C ARG A 16 0.79 17.35 -19.98
N ARG A 17 2.05 16.95 -20.21
CA ARG A 17 2.90 16.36 -19.17
C ARG A 17 2.85 17.27 -17.93
N THR A 18 2.50 16.72 -16.77
CA THR A 18 2.48 17.44 -15.50
C THR A 18 3.84 18.09 -15.30
N ARG A 19 3.85 19.38 -14.91
CA ARG A 19 5.11 20.09 -14.66
C ARG A 19 5.83 19.37 -13.52
N PRO A 20 7.15 19.07 -13.66
CA PRO A 20 7.86 18.26 -12.69
C PRO A 20 7.84 18.83 -11.26
N GLY A 21 7.77 20.16 -11.10
CA GLY A 21 7.62 20.79 -9.78
C GLY A 21 6.25 20.54 -9.11
N ALA A 22 5.16 20.52 -9.90
CA ALA A 22 3.82 20.21 -9.36
C ALA A 22 3.68 18.71 -9.02
N ASP A 23 4.31 17.84 -9.82
CA ASP A 23 4.40 16.40 -9.54
C ASP A 23 5.17 16.15 -8.23
N LEU A 24 6.32 16.81 -8.02
CA LEU A 24 7.07 16.69 -6.75
C LEU A 24 6.31 17.24 -5.55
N ALA A 25 5.68 18.42 -5.69
CA ALA A 25 4.93 19.07 -4.62
C ALA A 25 3.74 18.24 -4.14
N LEU A 26 3.21 17.35 -4.99
CA LEU A 26 2.19 16.38 -4.62
C LEU A 26 2.79 15.06 -4.11
N ALA A 27 3.86 14.57 -4.76
CA ALA A 27 4.49 13.29 -4.41
C ALA A 27 5.07 13.29 -2.99
N ILE A 28 5.77 14.35 -2.59
CA ILE A 28 6.42 14.44 -1.28
C ILE A 28 5.40 14.36 -0.12
N PRO A 29 4.37 15.22 -0.04
CA PRO A 29 3.44 15.15 1.07
C PRO A 29 2.63 13.85 1.07
N LEU A 30 2.26 13.31 -0.09
CA LEU A 30 1.56 12.02 -0.15
C LEU A 30 2.44 10.88 0.36
N PHE A 31 3.69 10.82 -0.08
CA PHE A 31 4.66 9.83 0.38
C PHE A 31 4.86 9.91 1.90
N LEU A 32 5.03 11.12 2.43
CA LEU A 32 5.20 11.34 3.87
C LEU A 32 3.93 10.98 4.64
N LEU A 33 2.74 11.33 4.13
CA LEU A 33 1.47 11.00 4.76
C LEU A 33 1.25 9.49 4.83
N GLU A 34 1.46 8.77 3.73
CA GLU A 34 1.29 7.32 3.66
C GLU A 34 2.31 6.60 4.56
N THR A 35 3.57 7.05 4.55
CA THR A 35 4.62 6.47 5.39
C THR A 35 4.37 6.78 6.88
N ALA A 36 3.97 8.01 7.21
CA ALA A 36 3.61 8.38 8.57
C ALA A 36 2.42 7.56 9.07
N TRP A 37 1.40 7.37 8.24
CA TRP A 37 0.26 6.52 8.57
C TRP A 37 0.68 5.08 8.86
N LEU A 38 1.52 4.48 8.01
CA LEU A 38 2.08 3.13 8.24
C LEU A 38 2.78 3.02 9.60
N VAL A 39 3.66 3.98 9.89
CA VAL A 39 4.45 3.97 11.13
C VAL A 39 3.55 4.18 12.35
N LEU A 40 2.58 5.09 12.27
CA LEU A 40 1.64 5.35 13.35
C LEU A 40 0.74 4.14 13.60
N ASP A 41 0.24 3.48 12.55
CA ASP A 41 -0.56 2.28 12.70
C ASP A 41 0.23 1.13 13.34
N TRP A 42 1.48 0.96 12.94
CA TRP A 42 2.37 -0.05 13.53
C TRP A 42 2.62 0.20 15.02
N ILE A 43 3.04 1.43 15.37
CA ILE A 43 3.43 1.78 16.75
C ILE A 43 2.22 1.89 17.66
N TYR A 44 1.19 2.60 17.24
CA TYR A 44 0.06 2.95 18.09
C TYR A 44 -1.16 2.08 17.85
N GLY A 45 -1.50 1.75 16.61
CA GLY A 45 -2.64 0.90 16.32
C GLY A 45 -2.39 -0.52 16.84
N TYR A 46 -1.53 -1.24 16.11
CA TYR A 46 -1.20 -2.62 16.45
C TYR A 46 -0.52 -2.75 17.82
N GLY A 47 0.40 -1.83 18.14
CA GLY A 47 1.07 -1.83 19.43
C GLY A 47 0.11 -1.72 20.62
N LEU A 48 -0.82 -0.76 20.61
CA LEU A 48 -1.76 -0.60 21.73
C LEU A 48 -2.73 -1.78 21.82
N ASP A 49 -3.22 -2.30 20.70
CA ASP A 49 -4.10 -3.46 20.67
C ASP A 49 -3.39 -4.69 21.28
N LEU A 50 -2.10 -4.88 20.98
CA LEU A 50 -1.29 -5.98 21.53
C LEU A 50 -1.03 -5.83 23.03
N TRP A 51 -0.74 -4.61 23.50
CA TRP A 51 -0.58 -4.31 24.93
C TRP A 51 -1.90 -4.49 25.70
N ALA A 52 -3.02 -4.09 25.09
CA ALA A 52 -4.34 -4.20 25.69
C ALA A 52 -4.80 -5.65 25.85
N ALA A 53 -4.41 -6.53 24.92
CA ALA A 53 -4.75 -7.96 24.96
C ALA A 53 -4.15 -8.71 26.17
N GLN A 54 -3.17 -8.14 26.88
CA GLN A 54 -2.56 -8.70 28.11
C GLN A 54 -2.14 -10.18 28.02
N GLY A 55 -1.85 -10.69 26.81
CA GLY A 55 -1.48 -12.09 26.61
C GLY A 55 -2.63 -13.04 26.27
N ASP A 56 -3.88 -12.57 26.20
CA ASP A 56 -4.99 -13.37 25.66
C ASP A 56 -4.79 -13.59 24.16
N ARG A 57 -4.71 -14.86 23.77
CA ARG A 57 -4.43 -15.26 22.37
C ARG A 57 -5.55 -14.83 21.43
N ALA A 58 -6.81 -14.93 21.86
CA ALA A 58 -7.94 -14.59 21.00
C ALA A 58 -7.95 -13.09 20.65
N GLU A 59 -7.64 -12.23 21.63
CA GLU A 59 -7.51 -10.78 21.40
C GLU A 59 -6.25 -10.42 20.61
N ILE A 60 -5.11 -11.08 20.85
CA ILE A 60 -3.88 -10.90 20.04
C ILE A 60 -4.16 -11.26 18.57
N ASP A 61 -4.86 -12.37 18.33
CA ASP A 61 -5.20 -12.83 16.99
C ASP A 61 -6.13 -11.84 16.27
N ALA A 62 -7.13 -11.30 16.98
CA ALA A 62 -8.01 -10.26 16.45
C ALA A 62 -7.24 -8.98 16.10
N ALA A 63 -6.29 -8.56 16.95
CA ALA A 63 -5.43 -7.40 16.70
C ALA A 63 -4.53 -7.60 15.46
N ALA A 64 -3.95 -8.79 15.32
CA ALA A 64 -3.14 -9.17 14.15
C ALA A 64 -3.96 -9.14 12.85
N LEU A 65 -5.16 -9.71 12.85
CA LEU A 65 -6.07 -9.66 11.69
C LEU A 65 -6.45 -8.22 11.34
N ALA A 66 -6.75 -7.38 12.33
CA ALA A 66 -7.10 -5.98 12.09
C ALA A 66 -5.93 -5.21 11.46
N HIS A 67 -4.70 -5.44 11.93
CA HIS A 67 -3.50 -4.84 11.37
C HIS A 67 -3.23 -5.30 9.92
N ILE A 68 -3.30 -6.61 9.65
CA ILE A 68 -3.21 -7.18 8.29
C ILE A 68 -4.27 -6.55 7.36
N GLY A 69 -5.50 -6.40 7.85
CA GLY A 69 -6.59 -5.75 7.12
C GLY A 69 -6.27 -4.30 6.75
N ARG A 70 -5.75 -3.50 7.69
CA ARG A 70 -5.37 -2.09 7.45
C ARG A 70 -4.20 -1.98 6.47
N LEU A 71 -3.17 -2.82 6.60
CA LEU A 71 -2.07 -2.89 5.64
C LEU A 71 -2.56 -3.21 4.22
N ARG A 72 -3.50 -4.14 4.09
CA ARG A 72 -4.10 -4.51 2.80
C ARG A 72 -4.87 -3.34 2.17
N VAL A 73 -5.66 -2.61 2.95
CA VAL A 73 -6.39 -1.42 2.47
C VAL A 73 -5.42 -0.34 2.00
N LEU A 74 -4.35 -0.09 2.75
CA LEU A 74 -3.33 0.87 2.36
C LEU A 74 -2.63 0.46 1.06
N LEU A 75 -2.22 -0.80 0.93
CA LEU A 75 -1.59 -1.33 -0.28
C LEU A 75 -2.49 -1.12 -1.50
N ILE A 76 -3.77 -1.47 -1.40
CA ILE A 76 -4.75 -1.27 -2.49
C ILE A 76 -4.86 0.22 -2.83
N THR A 77 -4.95 1.08 -1.82
CA THR A 77 -5.07 2.53 -2.01
C THR A 77 -3.84 3.11 -2.73
N ALA A 78 -2.63 2.75 -2.29
CA ALA A 78 -1.38 3.19 -2.91
C ALA A 78 -1.29 2.71 -4.37
N LEU A 79 -1.68 1.47 -4.67
CA LEU A 79 -1.71 0.95 -6.05
C LEU A 79 -2.71 1.71 -6.93
N VAL A 80 -3.91 2.01 -6.42
CA VAL A 80 -4.90 2.82 -7.13
C VAL A 80 -4.34 4.22 -7.44
N LEU A 81 -3.72 4.87 -6.46
CA LEU A 81 -3.09 6.18 -6.65
C LEU A 81 -1.92 6.12 -7.65
N ALA A 82 -1.11 5.06 -7.61
CA ALA A 82 -0.05 4.83 -8.59
C ALA A 82 -0.60 4.72 -10.02
N VAL A 83 -1.71 4.01 -10.21
CA VAL A 83 -2.38 3.89 -11.53
C VAL A 83 -2.91 5.25 -12.00
N LEU A 84 -3.56 6.01 -11.12
CA LEU A 84 -4.05 7.37 -11.43
C LEU A 84 -2.90 8.32 -11.79
N ALA A 85 -1.78 8.25 -11.05
CA ALA A 85 -0.56 8.99 -11.32
C ALA A 85 0.06 8.60 -12.68
N ALA A 86 0.06 7.30 -13.02
CA ALA A 86 0.58 6.81 -14.29
C ALA A 86 -0.26 7.33 -15.48
N VAL A 87 -1.59 7.28 -15.35
CA VAL A 87 -2.53 7.80 -16.35
C VAL A 87 -2.36 9.32 -16.53
N SER A 88 -2.10 10.06 -15.45
CA SER A 88 -1.83 11.50 -15.49
C SER A 88 -0.39 11.87 -15.90
N ARG A 89 0.46 10.88 -16.19
CA ARG A 89 1.89 11.04 -16.56
C ARG A 89 2.73 11.76 -15.50
N ALA A 90 2.34 11.62 -14.25
CA ALA A 90 3.02 12.17 -13.09
C ALA A 90 4.04 11.13 -12.57
N ARG A 91 5.24 11.13 -13.15
CA ARG A 91 6.22 10.05 -12.96
C ARG A 91 6.73 9.94 -11.51
N TRP A 92 6.82 11.05 -10.79
CA TRP A 92 7.36 11.05 -9.44
C TRP A 92 6.33 10.58 -8.42
N THR A 93 5.07 10.97 -8.57
CA THR A 93 3.96 10.40 -7.78
C THR A 93 3.81 8.90 -8.00
N VAL A 94 3.99 8.39 -9.22
CA VAL A 94 4.02 6.93 -9.47
C VAL A 94 5.13 6.28 -8.64
N VAL A 95 6.37 6.78 -8.72
CA VAL A 95 7.50 6.21 -7.98
C VAL A 95 7.25 6.25 -6.47
N ALA A 96 6.71 7.36 -5.95
CA ALA A 96 6.38 7.50 -4.53
C ALA A 96 5.38 6.43 -4.07
N HIS A 97 4.27 6.25 -4.77
CA HIS A 97 3.26 5.26 -4.39
C HIS A 97 3.76 3.82 -4.59
N LEU A 98 4.64 3.56 -5.57
CA LEU A 98 5.27 2.23 -5.72
C LEU A 98 6.21 1.91 -4.56
N LEU A 99 6.95 2.90 -4.05
CA LEU A 99 7.78 2.71 -2.86
C LEU A 99 6.92 2.42 -1.63
N VAL A 100 5.81 3.15 -1.45
CA VAL A 100 4.86 2.87 -0.36
C VAL A 100 4.21 1.50 -0.52
N ALA A 101 3.84 1.10 -1.74
CA ALA A 101 3.28 -0.22 -2.00
C ALA A 101 4.29 -1.34 -1.70
N LEU A 102 5.57 -1.13 -1.98
CA LEU A 102 6.62 -2.08 -1.60
C LEU A 102 6.77 -2.19 -0.07
N LEU A 103 6.72 -1.07 0.65
CA LEU A 103 6.77 -1.07 2.12
C LEU A 103 5.56 -1.78 2.72
N ALA A 104 4.34 -1.41 2.30
CA ALA A 104 3.09 -2.01 2.76
C ALA A 104 2.99 -3.49 2.37
N GLY A 105 3.45 -3.86 1.18
CA GLY A 105 3.49 -5.24 0.72
C GLY A 105 4.50 -6.08 1.51
N GLY A 106 5.68 -5.54 1.79
CA GLY A 106 6.69 -6.19 2.62
C GLY A 106 6.22 -6.41 4.07
N SER A 107 5.59 -5.41 4.69
CA SER A 107 5.03 -5.55 6.04
C SER A 107 3.86 -6.54 6.06
N LEU A 108 2.99 -6.50 5.05
CA LEU A 108 1.89 -7.45 4.91
C LEU A 108 2.40 -8.89 4.77
N MET A 109 3.42 -9.10 3.95
CA MET A 109 4.02 -10.42 3.74
C MET A 109 4.68 -10.95 5.01
N ALA A 110 5.38 -10.09 5.76
CA ALA A 110 5.96 -10.46 7.05
C ALA A 110 4.88 -10.82 8.09
N ALA A 111 3.82 -10.01 8.19
CA ALA A 111 2.71 -10.26 9.09
C ALA A 111 1.95 -11.56 8.73
N GLN A 112 1.74 -11.80 7.44
CA GLN A 112 1.11 -13.03 6.94
C GLN A 112 1.98 -14.26 7.23
N GLN A 113 3.29 -14.16 7.02
CA GLN A 113 4.21 -15.26 7.29
C GLN A 113 4.23 -15.63 8.79
N GLU A 114 4.24 -14.63 9.67
CA GLU A 114 4.17 -14.85 11.12
C GLU A 114 2.84 -15.50 11.53
N TRP A 115 1.74 -15.00 10.96
CA TRP A 115 0.41 -15.56 11.17
C TRP A 115 0.36 -17.04 10.77
N ASP A 116 0.82 -17.36 9.57
CA ASP A 116 0.83 -18.72 9.04
C ASP A 116 1.73 -19.64 9.89
N HIS A 117 2.86 -19.14 10.42
CA HIS A 117 3.76 -19.91 11.27
C HIS A 117 3.13 -20.26 12.62
N SER A 118 2.43 -19.30 13.24
CA SER A 118 1.75 -19.49 14.53
C SER A 118 0.47 -20.31 14.41
N HIS A 119 -0.16 -20.33 13.23
CA HIS A 119 -1.41 -21.03 12.93
C HIS A 119 -1.23 -22.26 12.03
N THR A 120 0.01 -22.72 11.82
CA THR A 120 0.25 -23.98 11.13
C THR A 120 -0.36 -25.08 12.01
N PRO A 121 -1.42 -25.79 11.56
CA PRO A 121 -1.97 -26.89 12.33
C PRO A 121 -0.84 -27.91 12.57
N PRO A 122 -0.75 -28.53 13.75
CA PRO A 122 0.28 -29.53 14.01
C PRO A 122 0.21 -30.54 12.86
N GLY A 123 1.26 -30.54 12.03
CA GLY A 123 1.30 -31.39 10.86
C GLY A 123 1.08 -32.81 11.36
N CYS A 124 0.15 -33.54 10.74
CA CYS A 124 0.05 -34.97 10.95
C CYS A 124 1.41 -35.57 10.55
N VAL A 125 2.29 -35.73 11.53
CA VAL A 125 3.56 -36.40 11.35
C VAL A 125 3.19 -37.85 11.09
N ARG A 126 3.32 -38.27 9.83
CA ARG A 126 2.97 -39.61 9.32
C ARG A 126 3.72 -40.77 10.01
N TYR A 127 4.52 -40.48 11.05
CA TYR A 127 5.25 -41.44 11.86
C TYR A 127 4.50 -41.92 13.11
N SER A 128 3.42 -41.25 13.52
CA SER A 128 2.49 -41.78 14.52
C SER A 128 1.16 -42.09 13.84
N ALA A 129 1.03 -43.33 13.37
CA ALA A 129 -0.29 -43.87 13.10
C ALA A 129 -1.10 -43.80 14.40
N ASN A 130 -2.07 -42.87 14.45
CA ASN A 130 -3.30 -42.88 15.25
C ASN A 130 -4.02 -41.53 15.05
N CYS A 131 -4.37 -41.22 13.80
CA CYS A 131 -5.57 -40.46 13.48
C CYS A 131 -6.54 -41.43 12.82
#